data_AF-Q5BSE8-F1
#
_entry.id   AF-Q5BSE8-F1
#
_cell.length_a   1.000
_cell.length_b   1.000
_cell.length_c   1.000
_cell.angle_alpha   90.00
_cell.angle_beta   90.00
_cell.angle_gamma   90.00
#
_symmetry.space_group_name_H-M   'P 1'
#
loop_
_entity.id
_entity.type
_entity.pdbx_description
1 polymer ?
#
loop_
_entity_poly.entity_id
_entity_poly.type
_entity_poly.pdbx_seq_one_letter_code
_entity_poly.pdbx_strand_id
1 'polypeptide(L)'
;KLKINEGVTFDIKHPDVPEELARLYPHGVPAVRLGCMGSGRPVTDNEALRSDFAKEHHLLCYDAEYDQVLESVMGNGLDSFILIRGIADYVEGRQGNQWQPYAALAAASFMKSVILQLPVIPINED
;
A
#
# COMPACT_ATOMS: atom_id res chain seq x y z
N LYS A 1 1.21 18.13 -1.66
CA LYS A 1 1.68 19.54 -1.68
C LYS A 1 2.94 19.64 -0.84
N LEU A 2 4.09 19.90 -1.46
CA LEU A 2 5.33 20.21 -0.72
C LEU A 2 5.29 21.66 -0.26
N LYS A 3 5.60 21.93 1.00
CA LYS A 3 5.88 23.28 1.51
C LYS A 3 7.39 23.46 1.57
N ILE A 4 7.89 24.41 0.79
CA ILE A 4 9.26 24.93 0.93
C ILE A 4 9.15 26.24 1.71
N ASN A 5 10.23 26.63 2.40
CA ASN A 5 10.38 27.68 3.43
C ASN A 5 9.68 29.03 3.21
N GLU A 6 9.06 29.29 2.06
CA GLU A 6 8.34 30.52 1.70
C GLU A 6 6.81 30.34 1.56
N GLY A 7 6.25 29.18 1.91
CA GLY A 7 4.80 28.93 1.82
C GLY A 7 4.28 28.62 0.41
N VAL A 8 5.18 28.51 -0.57
CA VAL A 8 4.86 28.00 -1.90
C VAL A 8 4.50 26.52 -1.80
N THR A 9 3.34 26.15 -2.37
CA THR A 9 2.90 24.76 -2.46
C THR A 9 2.95 24.27 -3.90
N PHE A 10 3.76 23.24 -4.15
CA PHE A 10 3.78 22.56 -5.44
C PHE A 10 2.88 21.33 -5.39
N ASP A 11 2.08 21.15 -6.45
CA ASP A 11 1.37 19.91 -6.69
C ASP A 11 2.31 18.95 -7.40
N ILE A 12 2.77 17.92 -6.70
CA ILE A 12 3.64 16.91 -7.28
C ILE A 12 2.73 15.96 -8.04
N LYS A 13 2.82 15.97 -9.37
CA LYS A 13 2.15 14.97 -10.20
C LYS A 13 2.77 13.61 -9.91
N HIS A 14 1.94 12.56 -9.90
CA HIS A 14 2.43 11.19 -9.93
C HIS A 14 3.43 11.02 -11.09
N PRO A 15 4.61 10.43 -10.86
CA PRO A 15 5.56 10.15 -11.92
C PRO A 15 4.90 9.28 -13.00
N ASP A 16 5.22 9.57 -14.26
CA ASP A 16 4.80 8.72 -15.37
C ASP A 16 5.52 7.36 -15.27
N VAL A 17 4.86 6.30 -15.74
CA VAL A 17 5.44 4.95 -15.73
C VAL A 17 6.65 4.93 -16.68
N PRO A 18 7.83 4.45 -16.25
CA PRO A 18 8.98 4.26 -17.14
C PRO A 18 8.63 3.39 -18.35
N GLU A 19 9.21 3.68 -19.52
CA GLU A 19 8.86 3.02 -20.78
C GLU A 19 9.05 1.50 -20.71
N GLU A 20 10.09 1.04 -20.02
CA GLU A 20 10.38 -0.37 -19.79
C GLU A 20 9.31 -1.08 -18.94
N LEU A 21 8.53 -0.34 -18.14
CA LEU A 21 7.46 -0.87 -17.30
C LEU A 21 6.06 -0.63 -17.88
N ALA A 22 5.92 0.08 -18.99
CA ALA A 22 4.63 0.43 -19.58
C ALA A 22 3.75 -0.79 -19.93
N ARG A 23 4.37 -1.94 -20.26
CA ARG A 23 3.67 -3.20 -20.48
C ARG A 23 3.07 -3.80 -19.20
N LEU A 24 3.74 -3.61 -18.07
CA LEU A 24 3.31 -4.11 -16.76
C LEU A 24 2.29 -3.18 -16.10
N TYR A 25 2.33 -1.89 -16.44
CA TYR A 25 1.40 -0.88 -15.94
C TYR A 25 0.77 -0.10 -17.10
N PRO A 26 -0.20 -0.70 -17.81
CA PRO A 26 -0.90 -0.04 -18.91
C PRO A 26 -1.60 1.24 -18.43
N HIS A 27 -1.62 2.25 -19.30
CA HIS A 27 -2.29 3.51 -18.98
C HIS A 27 -3.78 3.29 -18.70
N GLY A 28 -4.27 3.87 -17.59
CA GLY A 28 -5.66 3.76 -17.15
C GLY A 28 -6.00 2.46 -16.39
N VAL A 29 -5.04 1.57 -16.20
CA VAL A 29 -5.21 0.36 -15.38
C VAL A 29 -4.51 0.56 -14.03
N PRO A 30 -5.18 0.28 -12.89
CA PRO A 30 -4.53 0.34 -11.58
C PRO A 30 -3.31 -0.60 -11.52
N ALA A 31 -2.17 -0.06 -11.11
CA ALA A 31 -0.95 -0.84 -10.93
C ALA A 31 -1.07 -1.75 -9.70
N VAL A 32 -0.75 -3.04 -9.89
CA VAL A 32 -0.66 -4.01 -8.79
C VAL A 32 0.81 -4.38 -8.61
N ARG A 33 1.30 -4.27 -7.37
CA ARG A 33 2.68 -4.62 -7.01
C ARG A 33 2.66 -5.63 -5.86
N LEU A 34 3.51 -6.64 -5.97
CA LEU A 34 3.74 -7.62 -4.92
C LEU A 34 5.13 -7.39 -4.32
N GLY A 35 5.21 -7.29 -3.01
CA GLY A 35 6.47 -7.13 -2.30
C GLY A 35 6.26 -6.76 -0.85
N CYS A 36 7.35 -6.35 -0.20
CA CYS A 36 7.36 -6.05 1.22
C CYS A 36 6.65 -4.72 1.51
N MET A 37 5.83 -4.72 2.56
CA MET A 37 5.17 -3.53 3.10
C MET A 37 5.69 -3.30 4.52
N GLY A 38 6.03 -2.05 4.85
CA GLY A 38 6.44 -1.67 6.19
C GLY A 38 5.28 -1.19 7.05
N SER A 39 5.30 -1.56 8.33
CA SER A 39 4.41 -1.02 9.36
C SER A 39 5.19 -0.60 10.60
N GLY A 40 4.56 0.21 11.45
CA GLY A 40 5.12 0.67 12.71
C GLY A 40 5.25 2.18 12.78
N ARG A 41 4.72 2.77 13.86
CA ARG A 41 4.83 4.21 14.16
C ARG A 41 6.29 4.73 14.25
N PRO A 42 7.23 4.02 14.91
CA PRO A 42 8.62 4.50 15.00
C PRO A 42 9.30 4.71 13.65
N VAL A 43 8.99 3.87 12.65
CA VAL A 43 9.55 3.94 11.29
C VAL A 43 8.79 4.94 10.44
N THR A 44 7.49 5.16 10.67
CA THR A 44 6.69 6.11 9.87
C THR A 44 6.87 7.56 10.30
N ASP A 45 7.19 7.83 11.57
CA ASP A 45 7.33 9.18 12.12
C ASP A 45 8.70 9.82 11.85
N ASN A 46 9.76 9.03 11.65
CA ASN A 46 11.10 9.52 11.36
C ASN A 46 11.48 9.24 9.90
N GLU A 47 11.74 10.30 9.12
CA GLU A 47 12.05 10.20 7.70
C GLU A 47 13.34 9.46 7.37
N ALA A 48 14.41 9.69 8.13
CA ALA A 48 15.68 9.01 7.92
C ALA A 48 15.55 7.51 8.22
N LEU A 49 14.95 7.16 9.36
CA LEU A 49 14.69 5.76 9.72
C LEU A 49 13.78 5.08 8.70
N ARG A 50 12.73 5.77 8.22
CA ARG A 50 11.88 5.25 7.14
C ARG A 50 12.69 4.94 5.90
N SER A 51 13.47 5.90 5.41
CA SER A 51 14.29 5.73 4.20
C SER A 51 15.26 4.56 4.32
N ASP A 52 15.96 4.47 5.46
CA ASP A 52 16.98 3.44 5.67
C ASP A 52 16.34 2.05 5.79
N PHE A 53 15.26 1.93 6.57
CA PHE A 53 14.48 0.70 6.68
C PHE A 53 13.88 0.27 5.33
N ALA A 54 13.48 1.24 4.48
CA ALA A 54 12.90 0.95 3.16
C ALA A 54 13.92 0.31 2.26
N LYS A 55 15.14 0.84 2.28
CA LYS A 55 16.26 0.37 1.47
C LYS A 55 16.72 -1.00 1.95
N GLU A 56 16.86 -1.16 3.26
CA GLU A 56 17.32 -2.41 3.88
C GLU A 56 16.36 -3.58 3.60
N HIS A 57 15.05 -3.35 3.72
CA HIS A 57 14.03 -4.40 3.56
C HIS A 57 13.32 -4.38 2.21
N HIS A 58 13.79 -3.56 1.26
CA HIS A 58 13.21 -3.41 -0.08
C HIS A 58 11.70 -3.13 -0.05
N LEU A 59 11.27 -2.23 0.84
CA LEU A 59 9.86 -1.93 1.02
C LEU A 59 9.29 -1.14 -0.15
N LEU A 60 8.09 -1.54 -0.58
CA LEU A 60 7.35 -0.87 -1.64
C LEU A 60 6.48 0.27 -1.11
N CYS A 61 5.97 0.13 0.12
CA CYS A 61 5.15 1.14 0.77
C CYS A 61 5.19 1.01 2.29
N TYR A 62 4.58 1.98 2.96
CA TYR A 62 4.43 2.05 4.41
C TYR A 62 3.00 2.38 4.80
N ASP A 63 2.51 1.74 5.85
CA ASP A 63 1.25 2.09 6.52
C ASP A 63 1.36 1.64 7.98
N ALA A 64 1.14 2.55 8.92
CA ALA A 64 1.38 2.30 10.34
C ALA A 64 0.21 1.61 11.05
N GLU A 65 -0.94 1.46 10.41
CA GLU A 65 -2.19 1.10 11.12
C GLU A 65 -2.55 -0.39 10.99
N TYR A 66 -1.66 -1.22 10.41
CA TYR A 66 -1.95 -2.64 10.17
C TYR A 66 -1.09 -3.62 10.98
N ASP A 67 -0.06 -3.14 11.68
CA ASP A 67 0.77 -3.95 12.58
C ASP A 67 -0.08 -4.62 13.67
N GLN A 68 -0.98 -3.89 14.32
CA GLN A 68 -1.85 -4.44 15.36
C GLN A 68 -2.79 -5.53 14.82
N VAL A 69 -3.25 -5.40 13.58
CA VAL A 69 -4.07 -6.42 12.92
C VAL A 69 -3.22 -7.66 12.66
N LEU A 70 -1.98 -7.50 12.19
CA LEU A 70 -1.06 -8.62 12.00
C LEU A 70 -0.73 -9.34 13.30
N GLU A 71 -0.43 -8.60 14.36
CA GLU A 71 -0.18 -9.17 15.70
C GLU A 71 -1.37 -10.00 16.17
N SER A 72 -2.60 -9.49 15.97
CA SER A 72 -3.82 -10.21 16.34
C SER A 72 -4.05 -11.46 15.48
N VAL A 73 -3.92 -11.37 14.16
CA VAL A 73 -4.10 -12.49 13.23
C VAL A 73 -3.11 -13.60 13.55
N MET A 74 -1.83 -13.25 13.70
CA MET A 74 -0.77 -14.21 14.06
C MET A 74 -0.98 -14.79 15.46
N GLY A 75 -1.35 -13.95 16.44
CA GLY A 75 -1.60 -14.39 17.81
C GLY A 75 -2.78 -15.36 17.96
N ASN A 76 -3.75 -15.30 17.04
CA ASN A 76 -4.86 -16.26 16.96
C ASN A 76 -4.52 -17.53 16.16
N GLY A 77 -3.26 -17.71 15.73
CA GLY A 77 -2.81 -18.89 15.01
C GLY A 77 -3.25 -18.95 13.54
N LEU A 78 -3.65 -17.81 12.95
CA LEU A 78 -3.94 -17.74 11.52
C LEU A 78 -2.63 -17.57 10.74
N ASP A 79 -2.25 -18.60 10.00
CA ASP A 79 -1.02 -18.67 9.21
C ASP A 79 -1.24 -18.39 7.71
N SER A 80 -2.50 -18.38 7.26
CA SER A 80 -2.88 -18.12 5.87
C SER A 80 -3.66 -16.82 5.73
N PHE A 81 -2.99 -15.77 5.29
CA PHE A 81 -3.60 -14.48 4.98
C PHE A 81 -2.84 -13.75 3.88
N ILE A 82 -3.51 -12.79 3.24
CA ILE A 82 -2.91 -11.84 2.31
C ILE A 82 -3.23 -10.42 2.76
N LEU A 83 -2.25 -9.52 2.67
CA LEU A 83 -2.46 -8.10 2.87
C LEU A 83 -2.62 -7.41 1.52
N ILE A 84 -3.69 -6.62 1.38
CA ILE A 84 -3.98 -5.82 0.19
C ILE A 84 -4.12 -4.37 0.62
N ARG A 85 -3.31 -3.47 0.04
CA ARG A 85 -3.30 -2.04 0.35
C ARG A 85 -3.43 -1.20 -0.91
N GLY A 86 -4.29 -0.18 -0.85
CA GLY A 86 -4.34 0.88 -1.86
C GLY A 86 -3.42 2.02 -1.46
N ILE A 87 -2.74 2.62 -2.42
CA ILE A 87 -1.83 3.75 -2.17
C ILE A 87 -2.63 5.06 -2.23
N ALA A 88 -2.68 5.76 -1.10
CA ALA A 88 -3.41 7.04 -0.98
C ALA A 88 -2.48 8.26 -1.07
N ASP A 89 -1.21 8.13 -0.74
CA ASP A 89 -0.27 9.23 -0.78
C ASP A 89 1.18 8.75 -1.00
N TYR A 90 2.06 9.74 -1.16
CA TYR A 90 3.50 9.58 -1.12
C TYR A 90 4.02 10.20 0.18
N VAL A 91 5.26 9.87 0.54
CA VAL A 91 5.97 10.46 1.69
C VAL A 91 5.92 12.00 1.69
N GLU A 92 6.05 12.61 0.50
CA GLU A 92 6.02 14.05 0.26
C GLU A 92 4.59 14.62 0.14
N GLY A 93 3.59 13.75 0.14
CA GLY A 93 2.18 13.99 -0.16
C GLY A 93 1.25 14.08 1.05
N ARG A 94 1.77 14.18 2.28
CA ARG A 94 1.05 14.15 3.58
C ARG A 94 -0.08 15.20 3.79
N GLN A 95 -0.51 15.94 2.77
CA GLN A 95 -1.53 16.98 2.90
C GLN A 95 -2.78 16.63 2.09
N GLY A 96 -3.55 15.66 2.58
CA GLY A 96 -4.95 15.50 2.21
C GLY A 96 -5.46 14.05 2.17
N ASN A 97 -6.63 13.80 2.75
CA ASN A 97 -7.29 12.49 2.72
C ASN A 97 -8.06 12.23 1.42
N GLN A 98 -7.86 13.06 0.38
CA GLN A 98 -8.65 13.05 -0.85
C GLN A 98 -8.54 11.76 -1.66
N TRP A 99 -7.40 11.08 -1.59
CA TRP A 99 -7.13 9.84 -2.32
C TRP A 99 -7.46 8.58 -1.52
N GLN A 100 -7.74 8.70 -0.21
CA GLN A 100 -8.10 7.54 0.62
C GLN A 100 -9.37 6.83 0.10
N PRO A 101 -10.44 7.52 -0.32
CA PRO A 101 -11.61 6.84 -0.90
C PRO A 101 -11.27 6.04 -2.15
N TYR A 102 -10.45 6.60 -3.05
CA TYR A 102 -10.01 5.90 -4.26
C TYR A 102 -9.14 4.70 -3.92
N ALA A 103 -8.14 4.87 -3.05
CA ALA A 103 -7.24 3.81 -2.61
C ALA A 103 -8.00 2.65 -1.94
N ALA A 104 -8.96 2.97 -1.07
CA ALA A 104 -9.81 1.98 -0.41
C ALA A 104 -10.68 1.22 -1.44
N LEU A 105 -11.30 1.92 -2.39
CA LEU A 105 -12.10 1.30 -3.43
C LEU A 105 -11.26 0.40 -4.35
N ALA A 106 -10.05 0.83 -4.72
CA ALA A 106 -9.13 0.04 -5.54
C ALA A 106 -8.71 -1.26 -4.82
N ALA A 107 -8.33 -1.17 -3.54
CA ALA A 107 -7.98 -2.32 -2.72
C ALA A 107 -9.17 -3.30 -2.58
N ALA A 108 -10.37 -2.79 -2.28
CA ALA A 108 -11.56 -3.61 -2.15
C ALA A 108 -11.96 -4.29 -3.49
N SER A 109 -11.80 -3.59 -4.61
CA SER A 109 -12.09 -4.14 -5.94
C SER A 109 -11.10 -5.25 -6.32
N PHE A 110 -9.81 -5.06 -6.00
CA PHE A 110 -8.80 -6.09 -6.18
C PHE A 110 -9.09 -7.31 -5.30
N MET A 111 -9.36 -7.09 -4.00
CA MET A 111 -9.75 -8.15 -3.07
C MET A 111 -10.97 -8.94 -3.57
N LYS A 112 -12.03 -8.25 -4.03
CA LYS A 112 -13.20 -8.91 -4.60
C LYS A 112 -12.83 -9.78 -5.79
N SER A 113 -11.97 -9.28 -6.67
CA SER A 113 -11.51 -10.04 -7.84
C SER A 113 -10.73 -11.27 -7.42
N VAL A 114 -9.85 -11.18 -6.42
CA VAL A 114 -9.12 -12.33 -5.85
C VAL A 114 -10.10 -13.37 -5.30
N ILE A 115 -11.04 -12.95 -4.45
CA ILE A 115 -12.03 -13.86 -3.84
C ILE A 115 -12.84 -14.60 -4.91
N LEU A 116 -13.27 -13.92 -5.97
CA LEU A 116 -14.03 -14.53 -7.07
C LEU A 116 -13.22 -15.54 -7.90
N GLN A 117 -11.89 -15.49 -7.83
CA GLN A 117 -10.99 -16.43 -8.50
C GLN A 117 -10.54 -17.58 -7.59
N LEU A 118 -10.81 -17.50 -6.28
CA LEU A 118 -10.49 -18.60 -5.38
C LEU A 118 -11.38 -19.82 -5.72
N PRO A 119 -10.81 -21.03 -5.69
CA PRO A 119 -11.60 -22.23 -5.91
C PRO A 119 -12.65 -22.36 -4.81
N VAL A 120 -13.84 -22.81 -5.19
CA VAL A 120 -14.86 -23.19 -4.21
C VAL A 120 -14.37 -24.46 -3.53
N ILE A 121 -14.05 -24.36 -2.25
CA ILE A 121 -13.76 -25.51 -1.41
C ILE A 121 -15.10 -25.98 -0.84
N PRO A 122 -15.60 -27.17 -1.20
CA PRO A 122 -16.78 -27.73 -0.57
C PRO A 122 -16.51 -27.87 0.92
N ILE A 123 -17.38 -27.33 1.75
CA ILE A 123 -17.35 -27.61 3.18
C ILE A 123 -17.89 -29.03 3.31
N ASN A 124 -17.02 -30.00 3.63
CA ASN A 124 -17.50 -31.30 4.06
C ASN A 124 -18.18 -31.09 5.42
N GLU A 125 -19.51 -31.22 5.44
CA GLU A 125 -20.26 -31.37 6.68
C GLU A 125 -19.98 -32.79 7.20
N ASP A 126 -18.98 -32.93 8.07
CA ASP A 126 -18.83 -34.09 8.95
C ASP A 126 -19.82 -33.99 10.14
#